data_AF-A0A091GJZ9-F1
#
_entry.id   AF-A0A091GJZ9-F1
#
_cell.length_a   1.000
_cell.length_b   1.000
_cell.length_c   1.000
_cell.angle_alpha   90.00
_cell.angle_beta   90.00
_cell.angle_gamma   90.00
#
_symmetry.space_group_name_H-M   'P 1'
#
loop_
_entity.id
_entity.type
_entity.pdbx_description
1 polymer ?
#
loop_
_entity_poly.entity_id
_entity_poly.type
_entity_poly.pdbx_seq_one_letter_code
_entity_poly.pdbx_strand_id
1 'polypeptide(L)'
;LPLVALPGVDDSYPPQKKSFMMLKYMHDHYLDKYEWFMRADDDVYIKGEKLEEFLRSLNSSKPLYLGQTGLGNIEELGKLGLEPGENFCMGGPGMIFSREVLRRMVPHIGECLREMYTTHEDVEVGRCVRRFGGTQCVWSYEV
;
A
#
# COMPACT_ATOMS: atom_id res chain seq x y z
N LEU A 1 -3.50 -21.44 6.11
CA LEU A 1 -2.68 -20.35 6.69
C LEU A 1 -3.39 -19.84 7.94
N PRO A 2 -2.68 -19.44 9.01
CA PRO A 2 -3.35 -18.95 10.20
C PRO A 2 -4.06 -17.62 9.90
N LEU A 3 -5.32 -17.51 10.29
CA LEU A 3 -6.06 -16.26 10.26
C LEU A 3 -5.51 -15.34 11.35
N VAL A 4 -5.09 -14.13 10.97
CA VAL A 4 -4.61 -13.11 11.90
C VAL A 4 -5.76 -12.13 12.19
N ALA A 5 -6.25 -12.15 13.43
CA ALA A 5 -7.18 -11.13 13.90
C ALA A 5 -6.40 -9.90 14.39
N LEU A 6 -6.74 -8.71 13.89
CA LEU A 6 -6.12 -7.46 14.29
C LEU A 6 -6.92 -6.83 15.45
N PRO A 7 -6.34 -6.66 16.66
CA PRO A 7 -7.07 -6.12 17.79
C PRO A 7 -7.66 -4.73 17.51
N GLY A 8 -8.96 -4.56 17.77
CA GLY A 8 -9.65 -3.28 17.58
C GLY A 8 -9.88 -2.89 16.12
N VAL A 9 -9.77 -3.82 15.19
CA VAL A 9 -10.12 -3.67 13.76
C VAL A 9 -11.28 -4.61 13.45
N ASP A 10 -12.30 -4.07 12.78
CA ASP A 10 -13.47 -4.81 12.31
C ASP A 10 -13.56 -4.77 10.77
N ASP A 11 -14.63 -5.34 10.22
CA ASP A 11 -14.91 -5.36 8.78
C ASP A 11 -15.79 -4.18 8.33
N SER A 12 -15.79 -3.09 9.10
CA SER A 12 -16.55 -1.88 8.77
C SER A 12 -16.01 -1.20 7.52
N TYR A 13 -16.92 -0.72 6.67
CA TYR A 13 -16.57 0.13 5.53
C TYR A 13 -16.63 1.61 5.93
N PRO A 14 -15.69 2.47 5.48
CA PRO A 14 -14.54 2.16 4.61
C PRO A 14 -13.36 1.45 5.31
N PRO A 15 -12.58 0.62 4.58
CA PRO A 15 -11.62 -0.31 5.19
C PRO A 15 -10.23 0.29 5.45
N GLN A 16 -10.05 1.61 5.50
CA GLN A 16 -8.71 2.22 5.60
C GLN A 16 -7.99 1.78 6.87
N LYS A 17 -8.70 1.75 8.00
CA LYS A 17 -8.14 1.27 9.27
C LYS A 17 -7.67 -0.17 9.16
N LYS A 18 -8.44 -1.03 8.47
CA LYS A 18 -8.09 -2.44 8.28
C LYS A 18 -6.78 -2.57 7.50
N SER A 19 -6.63 -1.85 6.40
CA SER A 19 -5.41 -1.89 5.60
C SER A 19 -4.19 -1.33 6.30
N PHE A 20 -4.31 -0.17 6.95
CA PHE A 20 -3.20 0.40 7.72
C PHE A 20 -2.76 -0.52 8.85
N MET A 21 -3.70 -1.10 9.59
CA MET A 21 -3.37 -2.00 10.69
C MET A 21 -2.79 -3.33 10.19
N MET A 22 -3.19 -3.80 9.01
CA MET A 22 -2.57 -4.96 8.36
C MET A 22 -1.12 -4.68 7.95
N LEU A 23 -0.84 -3.51 7.36
CA LEU A 23 0.52 -3.07 7.01
C LEU A 23 1.39 -2.92 8.27
N LYS A 24 0.82 -2.36 9.34
CA LYS A 24 1.47 -2.28 10.65
C LYS A 24 1.82 -3.66 11.20
N TYR A 25 0.89 -4.61 11.14
CA TYR A 25 1.13 -5.98 11.61
C TYR A 25 2.25 -6.65 10.81
N MET A 26 2.22 -6.53 9.48
CA MET A 26 3.28 -7.09 8.62
C MET A 26 4.65 -6.52 8.98
N HIS A 27 4.74 -5.21 9.20
CA HIS A 27 5.95 -4.54 9.65
C HIS A 27 6.40 -5.05 11.03
N ASP A 28 5.56 -4.92 12.05
CA ASP A 28 5.95 -5.18 13.44
C ASP A 28 6.42 -6.63 13.67
N HIS A 29 5.93 -7.59 12.87
CA HIS A 29 6.24 -9.01 13.06
C HIS A 29 7.23 -9.59 12.04
N TYR A 30 7.37 -8.96 10.87
CA TYR A 30 8.07 -9.57 9.74
C TYR A 30 8.96 -8.63 8.93
N LEU A 31 9.11 -7.35 9.29
CA LEU A 31 9.97 -6.41 8.55
C LEU A 31 11.39 -6.93 8.33
N ASP A 32 11.99 -7.54 9.35
CA ASP A 32 13.36 -8.07 9.27
C ASP A 32 13.44 -9.45 8.57
N LYS A 33 12.30 -10.09 8.33
CA LYS A 33 12.21 -11.46 7.76
C LYS A 33 11.93 -11.46 6.26
N TYR A 34 11.21 -10.47 5.74
CA TYR A 34 10.83 -10.39 4.32
C TYR A 34 11.27 -9.08 3.69
N GLU A 35 11.50 -9.14 2.38
CA GLU A 35 11.93 -8.00 1.56
C GLU A 35 10.75 -7.22 0.96
N TRP A 36 9.63 -7.92 0.78
CA TRP A 36 8.46 -7.48 0.04
C TRP A 36 7.20 -7.87 0.78
N PHE A 37 6.21 -6.98 0.75
CA PHE A 37 4.93 -7.14 1.44
C PHE A 37 3.82 -6.81 0.46
N MET A 38 2.73 -7.58 0.48
CA MET A 38 1.62 -7.37 -0.45
C MET A 38 0.29 -7.31 0.29
N ARG A 39 -0.53 -6.31 -0.04
CA ARG A 39 -1.96 -6.24 0.29
C ARG A 39 -2.73 -6.48 -0.99
N ALA A 40 -3.74 -7.34 -0.99
CA ALA A 40 -4.64 -7.53 -2.12
C ALA A 40 -6.05 -7.90 -1.63
N ASP A 41 -7.04 -7.75 -2.50
CA ASP A 41 -8.39 -8.25 -2.23
C ASP A 41 -8.42 -9.79 -2.33
N ASP A 42 -9.47 -10.41 -1.81
CA ASP A 42 -9.62 -11.88 -1.73
C ASP A 42 -10.11 -12.52 -3.04
N ASP A 43 -10.40 -11.72 -4.04
CA ASP A 43 -10.84 -12.11 -5.39
C ASP A 43 -9.73 -12.01 -6.45
N VAL A 44 -8.46 -11.90 -6.02
CA VAL A 44 -7.30 -11.85 -6.93
C VAL A 44 -6.67 -13.21 -7.21
N TYR A 45 -6.06 -13.34 -8.38
CA TYR A 45 -5.19 -14.47 -8.73
C TYR A 45 -3.74 -14.01 -8.89
N ILE A 46 -2.83 -14.60 -8.12
CA ILE A 46 -1.40 -14.26 -8.12
C ILE A 46 -0.59 -15.37 -8.77
N LYS A 47 0.17 -15.02 -9.83
CA LYS A 47 1.19 -15.91 -10.43
C LYS A 47 2.49 -15.81 -9.63
N GLY A 48 2.56 -16.54 -8.52
CA GLY A 48 3.65 -16.45 -7.54
C GLY A 48 5.05 -16.51 -8.14
N GLU A 49 5.34 -17.47 -9.02
CA GLU A 49 6.66 -17.62 -9.66
C GLU A 49 7.07 -16.39 -10.48
N LYS A 50 6.13 -15.82 -11.25
CA LYS A 50 6.40 -14.60 -12.04
C LYS A 50 6.59 -13.38 -11.16
N LEU A 51 5.79 -13.28 -10.10
CA LEU A 51 5.91 -12.19 -9.14
C LEU A 51 7.25 -12.26 -8.41
N GLU A 52 7.67 -13.45 -7.99
CA GLU A 52 8.96 -13.67 -7.35
C GLU A 52 10.12 -13.30 -8.28
N GLU A 53 10.11 -13.80 -9.52
CA GLU A 53 11.14 -13.48 -10.52
C GLU A 53 11.27 -11.96 -10.72
N PHE A 54 10.14 -11.26 -10.86
CA PHE A 54 10.11 -9.80 -10.99
C PHE A 54 10.69 -9.11 -9.75
N LEU A 55 10.21 -9.44 -8.54
CA LEU A 55 10.63 -8.79 -7.29
C LEU A 55 12.11 -9.07 -6.95
N ARG A 56 12.67 -10.20 -7.37
CA ARG A 56 14.11 -10.52 -7.22
C ARG A 56 15.00 -9.65 -8.09
N SER A 57 14.48 -9.07 -9.17
CA SER A 57 15.25 -8.16 -10.03
C SER A 57 15.36 -6.74 -9.45
N LEU A 58 14.58 -6.42 -8.40
CA LEU A 58 14.47 -5.10 -7.81
C LEU A 58 15.21 -4.99 -6.47
N ASN A 59 15.68 -3.78 -6.12
CA ASN A 59 16.35 -3.53 -4.85
C ASN A 59 15.33 -3.14 -3.75
N SER A 60 15.03 -4.08 -2.86
CA SER A 60 14.10 -3.93 -1.74
C SER A 60 14.53 -2.88 -0.68
N SER A 61 15.80 -2.46 -0.68
CA SER A 61 16.31 -1.38 0.18
C SER A 61 16.02 0.01 -0.36
N LYS A 62 15.52 0.13 -1.60
CA LYS A 62 14.96 1.37 -2.13
C LYS A 62 13.46 1.45 -1.82
N PRO A 63 12.90 2.65 -1.63
CA PRO A 63 11.47 2.82 -1.39
C PRO A 63 10.70 2.58 -2.70
N LEU A 64 10.18 1.36 -2.88
CA LEU A 64 9.41 0.94 -4.04
C LEU A 64 7.99 0.58 -3.61
N TYR A 65 7.03 1.21 -4.27
CA TYR A 65 5.60 0.99 -4.08
C TYR A 65 5.01 0.63 -5.44
N LEU A 66 4.64 -0.64 -5.59
CA LEU A 66 4.34 -1.26 -6.88
C LEU A 66 2.88 -1.71 -6.90
N GLY A 67 2.26 -1.62 -8.07
CA GLY A 67 0.86 -2.00 -8.26
C GLY A 67 0.32 -1.34 -9.52
N GLN A 68 -0.99 -1.37 -9.69
CA GLN A 68 -1.63 -0.65 -10.80
C GLN A 68 -1.80 0.82 -10.44
N THR A 69 -1.13 1.71 -11.17
CA THR A 69 -1.19 3.15 -10.93
C THR A 69 -2.61 3.70 -11.16
N GLY A 70 -3.16 4.35 -10.15
CA GLY A 70 -4.42 5.09 -10.18
C GLY A 70 -4.18 6.61 -10.14
N LEU A 71 -4.98 7.34 -10.92
CA LEU A 71 -5.03 8.80 -10.94
C LEU A 71 -6.39 9.36 -10.47
N GLY A 72 -7.31 8.48 -10.12
CA GLY A 72 -8.73 8.81 -9.98
C GLY A 72 -9.46 8.86 -11.33
N ASN A 73 -10.77 8.67 -11.26
CA ASN A 73 -11.64 8.77 -12.43
C ASN A 73 -11.92 10.25 -12.75
N ILE A 74 -12.29 10.56 -13.99
CA ILE A 74 -12.63 11.93 -14.40
C ILE A 74 -13.72 12.54 -13.51
N GLU A 75 -14.69 11.72 -13.07
CA GLU A 75 -15.78 12.13 -12.17
C GLU A 75 -15.33 12.37 -10.71
N GLU A 76 -14.17 11.84 -10.35
CA GLU A 76 -13.54 11.95 -9.03
C GLU A 76 -12.36 12.93 -9.01
N LEU A 77 -12.08 13.57 -10.15
CA LEU A 77 -11.02 14.57 -10.29
C LEU A 77 -11.30 15.73 -9.33
N GLY A 78 -10.39 15.94 -8.38
CA GLY A 78 -10.53 16.94 -7.30
C GLY A 78 -11.27 16.47 -6.04
N LYS A 79 -11.92 15.29 -6.05
CA LYS A 79 -12.55 14.69 -4.86
C LYS A 79 -11.60 13.79 -4.08
N LEU A 80 -10.59 13.23 -4.75
CA LEU A 80 -9.59 12.36 -4.11
C LEU A 80 -8.54 13.13 -3.31
N GLY A 81 -8.54 14.47 -3.37
CA GLY A 81 -7.52 15.31 -2.72
C GLY A 81 -6.09 15.00 -3.19
N LEU A 82 -5.93 14.60 -4.45
CA LEU A 82 -4.63 14.39 -5.09
C LEU A 82 -4.17 15.69 -5.73
N GLU A 83 -2.93 16.09 -5.47
CA GLU A 83 -2.31 17.22 -6.18
C GLU A 83 -1.89 16.81 -7.60
N PRO A 84 -1.69 17.77 -8.53
CA PRO A 84 -1.19 17.48 -9.87
C PRO A 84 0.11 16.68 -9.82
N GLY A 85 0.12 15.51 -10.46
CA GLY A 85 1.26 14.59 -10.52
C GLY A 85 1.30 13.54 -9.40
N GLU A 86 0.37 13.58 -8.44
CA GLU A 86 0.23 12.54 -7.43
C GLU A 86 -0.53 11.32 -7.98
N ASN A 87 -0.08 10.14 -7.57
CA ASN A 87 -0.72 8.87 -7.90
C ASN A 87 -0.75 7.94 -6.68
N PHE A 88 -1.45 6.81 -6.81
CA PHE A 88 -1.51 5.75 -5.81
C PHE A 88 -1.55 4.38 -6.51
N CYS A 89 -1.29 3.29 -5.78
CA CYS A 89 -1.52 1.96 -6.34
C CYS A 89 -2.93 1.54 -5.96
N MET A 90 -3.74 1.14 -6.94
CA MET A 90 -5.11 0.71 -6.70
C MET A 90 -5.16 -0.53 -5.80
N GLY A 91 -6.09 -0.54 -4.86
CA GLY A 91 -6.15 -1.55 -3.80
C GLY A 91 -6.46 -2.96 -4.30
N GLY A 92 -7.42 -3.07 -5.23
CA GLY A 92 -7.98 -4.35 -5.68
C GLY A 92 -6.94 -5.32 -6.27
N PRO A 93 -6.28 -4.96 -7.40
CA PRO A 93 -5.26 -5.82 -8.02
C PRO A 93 -4.07 -6.14 -7.10
N GLY A 94 -3.87 -5.31 -6.08
CA GLY A 94 -2.86 -5.47 -5.06
C GLY A 94 -1.81 -4.37 -5.07
N MET A 95 -1.35 -4.09 -3.86
CA MET A 95 -0.33 -3.11 -3.52
C MET A 95 0.88 -3.84 -2.95
N ILE A 96 2.05 -3.66 -3.55
CA ILE A 96 3.31 -4.26 -3.09
C ILE A 96 4.21 -3.17 -2.55
N PHE A 97 4.77 -3.41 -1.37
CA PHE A 97 5.63 -2.50 -0.64
C PHE A 97 6.99 -3.14 -0.47
N SER A 98 8.06 -2.42 -0.82
CA SER A 98 9.39 -2.82 -0.39
C SER A 98 9.52 -2.68 1.13
N ARG A 99 10.45 -3.43 1.71
CA ARG A 99 10.82 -3.32 3.12
C ARG A 99 11.09 -1.87 3.52
N GLU A 100 11.78 -1.12 2.65
CA GLU A 100 12.11 0.28 2.91
C GLU A 100 10.87 1.18 3.00
N VAL A 101 9.83 0.95 2.20
CA VAL A 101 8.58 1.71 2.30
C VAL A 101 7.92 1.47 3.66
N LEU A 102 7.75 0.22 4.08
CA LEU A 102 7.13 -0.07 5.37
C LEU A 102 7.96 0.46 6.54
N ARG A 103 9.29 0.30 6.50
CA ARG A 103 10.20 0.79 7.54
C ARG A 103 10.05 2.29 7.78
N ARG A 104 9.85 3.07 6.72
CA ARG A 104 9.68 4.52 6.81
C ARG A 104 8.25 4.93 7.17
N MET A 105 7.25 4.29 6.55
CA MET A 105 5.85 4.71 6.65
C MET A 105 5.17 4.26 7.95
N VAL A 106 5.39 3.02 8.39
CA VAL A 106 4.61 2.42 9.49
C VAL A 106 4.71 3.17 10.82
N PRO A 107 5.86 3.75 11.22
CA PRO A 107 5.93 4.60 12.42
C PRO A 107 4.94 5.78 12.42
N HIS A 108 4.46 6.20 11.25
CA HIS A 108 3.56 7.34 11.06
C HIS A 108 2.11 6.95 10.79
N ILE A 109 1.75 5.66 10.83
CA ILE A 109 0.37 5.21 10.55
C ILE A 109 -0.67 5.87 11.45
N GLY A 110 -0.34 6.12 12.72
CA GLY A 110 -1.25 6.80 13.64
C GLY A 110 -1.60 8.22 13.17
N GLU A 111 -0.65 8.91 12.54
CA GLU A 111 -0.87 10.22 11.92
C GLU A 111 -1.71 10.10 10.66
N CYS A 112 -1.35 9.17 9.75
CA CYS A 112 -2.11 8.90 8.53
C CYS A 112 -3.58 8.57 8.82
N LEU A 113 -3.87 7.78 9.86
CA LEU A 113 -5.24 7.44 10.26
C LEU A 113 -6.05 8.63 10.78
N ARG A 114 -5.41 9.64 11.39
CA ARG A 114 -6.11 10.82 11.91
C ARG A 114 -6.34 11.90 10.84
N GLU A 115 -5.53 11.87 9.78
CA GLU A 115 -5.48 12.92 8.76
C GLU A 115 -5.93 12.40 7.38
N MET A 116 -6.86 11.44 7.37
CA MET A 116 -7.45 10.93 6.13
C MET A 116 -8.37 11.97 5.49
N TYR A 117 -8.30 12.09 4.16
CA TYR A 117 -9.09 13.04 3.38
C TYR A 117 -10.32 12.41 2.75
N THR A 118 -10.25 11.11 2.48
CA THR A 118 -11.23 10.38 1.69
C THR A 118 -11.63 9.05 2.33
N THR A 119 -12.72 8.48 1.83
CA THR A 119 -13.14 7.11 2.17
C THR A 119 -12.42 6.04 1.34
N HIS A 120 -11.56 6.44 0.40
CA HIS A 120 -10.85 5.53 -0.51
C HIS A 120 -9.57 5.02 0.15
N GLU A 121 -9.56 3.74 0.51
CA GLU A 121 -8.46 3.11 1.24
C GLU A 121 -7.12 3.19 0.50
N ASP A 122 -7.12 2.92 -0.79
CA ASP A 122 -5.92 2.90 -1.63
C ASP A 122 -5.34 4.30 -1.83
N VAL A 123 -6.21 5.32 -1.95
CA VAL A 123 -5.83 6.73 -1.95
C VAL A 123 -5.17 7.12 -0.63
N GLU A 124 -5.75 6.76 0.52
CA GLU A 124 -5.18 7.11 1.83
C GLU A 124 -3.87 6.36 2.11
N VAL A 125 -3.78 5.07 1.74
CA VAL A 125 -2.52 4.32 1.81
C VAL A 125 -1.46 4.96 0.92
N GLY A 126 -1.79 5.26 -0.34
CA GLY A 126 -0.89 5.94 -1.27
C GLY A 126 -0.42 7.30 -0.76
N ARG A 127 -1.32 8.10 -0.17
CA ARG A 127 -1.00 9.40 0.46
C ARG A 127 0.01 9.22 1.60
N CYS A 128 -0.19 8.22 2.45
CA CYS A 128 0.72 7.91 3.55
C CYS A 128 2.10 7.43 3.04
N VAL A 129 2.13 6.58 2.00
CA VAL A 129 3.37 6.13 1.34
C VAL A 129 4.13 7.32 0.75
N ARG A 130 3.44 8.24 0.07
CA ARG A 130 4.04 9.46 -0.47
C ARG A 130 4.65 10.31 0.62
N ARG A 131 3.89 10.58 1.67
CA ARG A 131 4.29 11.48 2.75
C ARG A 131 5.46 10.94 3.58
N PHE A 132 5.42 9.65 3.94
CA PHE A 132 6.38 9.08 4.88
C PHE A 132 7.30 8.03 4.26
N GLY A 133 6.85 7.28 3.25
CA GLY A 133 7.70 6.39 2.46
C GLY A 133 8.64 7.14 1.50
N GLY A 134 8.26 8.35 1.07
CA GLY A 134 9.04 9.19 0.16
C GLY A 134 9.06 8.66 -1.27
N THR A 135 8.00 7.97 -1.68
CA THR A 135 7.80 7.42 -3.02
C THR A 135 6.31 7.40 -3.35
N GLN A 136 5.96 7.20 -4.60
CA GLN A 136 4.56 7.01 -5.02
C GLN A 136 4.44 5.72 -5.82
N CYS A 137 3.24 5.42 -6.34
CA CYS A 137 3.07 4.21 -7.13
C CYS A 137 3.89 4.31 -8.40
N VAL A 138 4.75 3.33 -8.61
CA VAL A 138 5.66 3.26 -9.76
C VAL A 138 4.85 3.06 -11.04
N TRP A 139 5.22 3.77 -12.10
CA TRP A 139 4.68 3.58 -13.43
C TRP A 139 5.32 2.37 -14.12
N SER A 140 4.57 1.72 -15.01
CA SER A 140 5.04 0.53 -15.73
C SER A 140 6.29 0.74 -16.62
N TYR A 141 6.66 1.99 -16.92
CA TYR A 141 7.85 2.33 -17.70
C TYR A 141 9.08 2.71 -16.83
N GLU A 142 8.91 2.79 -15.51
CA GLU A 142 10.00 3.10 -14.57
C GLU A 142 10.71 1.85 -14.04
N VAL A 143 10.18 0.66 -14.35
CA VAL A 143 10.64 -0.67 -13.92
C VAL A 143 10.95 -1.57 -15.11
#